data_AF-A0A514LG37-F1
#
_entry.id   AF-A0A514LG37-F1
#
_cell.length_a   1.000
_cell.length_b   1.000
_cell.length_c   1.000
_cell.angle_alpha   90.00
_cell.angle_beta   90.00
_cell.angle_gamma   90.00
#
_symmetry.space_group_name_H-M   'P 1'
#
loop_
_entity.id
_entity.type
_entity.pdbx_description
1 polymer ?
#
loop_
_entity_poly.entity_id
_entity_poly.type
_entity_poly.pdbx_seq_one_letter_code
_entity_poly.pdbx_strand_id
1 'polypeptide(L)'
;MIFRVLTKGYITSVVTRPLTECLIRNIHSLILKGIDTDQAGAYRRQDVVITGASHSVTPHLKIADDLEELMRWYTSALENNKGHSIEIAAILHSKFVNIHPFLDGNGRTGRLLMNFELMRAGYLPVIIQVDDRQKYYEALDHAGVNNDYTMLIDMVASLEVGALEKYLELL
;
A
#
# COMPACT_ATOMS: atom_id res chain seq x y z
N MET A 1 -27.83 5.37 11.85
CA MET A 1 -27.75 6.03 10.52
C MET A 1 -26.73 7.18 10.47
N ILE A 2 -26.59 8.00 11.51
CA ILE A 2 -25.67 9.16 11.55
C ILE A 2 -24.18 8.78 11.53
N PHE A 3 -23.77 7.70 12.22
CA PHE A 3 -22.35 7.28 12.27
C PHE A 3 -21.77 6.80 10.92
N ARG A 4 -22.62 6.26 10.03
CA ARG A 4 -22.21 5.70 8.72
C ARG A 4 -21.99 6.79 7.65
N VAL A 5 -22.63 7.95 7.82
CA VAL A 5 -22.50 9.11 6.91
C VAL A 5 -21.26 9.93 7.27
N LEU A 6 -20.99 10.11 8.57
CA LEU A 6 -19.82 10.85 9.06
C LEU A 6 -18.49 10.14 8.73
N THR A 7 -18.44 8.81 8.88
CA THR A 7 -17.25 8.03 8.51
C THR A 7 -17.02 7.99 7.00
N LYS A 8 -18.08 7.88 6.19
CA LYS A 8 -17.96 7.93 4.73
C LYS A 8 -17.43 9.29 4.28
N GLY A 9 -17.96 10.39 4.81
CA GLY A 9 -17.48 11.74 4.51
C GLY A 9 -16.01 11.97 4.91
N TYR A 10 -15.60 11.48 6.08
CA TYR A 10 -14.21 11.56 6.51
C TYR A 10 -13.27 10.73 5.62
N ILE A 11 -13.62 9.48 5.33
CA ILE A 11 -12.82 8.62 4.45
C ILE A 11 -12.71 9.23 3.05
N THR A 12 -13.82 9.70 2.47
CA THR A 12 -13.81 10.41 1.19
C THR A 12 -12.91 11.64 1.26
N SER A 13 -12.99 12.45 2.33
CA SER A 13 -12.13 13.61 2.50
C SER A 13 -10.64 13.29 2.63
N VAL A 14 -10.29 12.08 3.10
CA VAL A 14 -8.90 11.63 3.24
C VAL A 14 -8.38 11.10 1.91
N VAL A 15 -9.13 10.26 1.20
CA VAL A 15 -8.68 9.67 -0.08
C VAL A 15 -8.54 10.71 -1.19
N THR A 16 -9.24 11.85 -1.10
CA THR A 16 -9.10 12.96 -2.04
C THR A 16 -7.87 13.83 -1.80
N ARG A 17 -7.13 13.62 -0.71
CA ARG A 17 -5.90 14.41 -0.42
C ARG A 17 -4.73 13.83 -1.21
N PRO A 18 -3.74 14.67 -1.56
CA PRO A 18 -2.46 14.17 -2.06
C PRO A 18 -1.85 13.19 -1.05
N LEU A 19 -1.38 12.04 -1.54
CA LEU A 19 -0.53 11.19 -0.74
C LEU A 19 0.76 11.96 -0.46
N THR A 20 1.22 11.93 0.79
CA THR A 20 2.45 12.61 1.22
C THR A 20 3.19 11.71 2.18
N GLU A 21 4.50 11.93 2.33
CA GLU A 21 5.30 11.25 3.34
C GLU A 21 4.70 11.41 4.75
N CYS A 22 4.24 12.60 5.09
CA CYS A 22 3.55 12.88 6.35
C CYS A 22 2.30 11.99 6.51
N LEU A 23 1.48 11.84 5.46
CA LEU A 23 0.31 10.97 5.50
C LEU A 23 0.70 9.50 5.70
N ILE A 24 1.74 9.02 5.01
CA ILE A 24 2.26 7.65 5.18
C ILE A 24 2.68 7.42 6.63
N ARG A 25 3.44 8.36 7.21
CA ARG A 25 3.89 8.27 8.60
C ARG A 25 2.72 8.33 9.59
N ASN A 26 1.71 9.14 9.33
CA ASN A 26 0.50 9.21 10.15
C ASN A 26 -0.32 7.91 10.09
N ILE A 27 -0.48 7.32 8.91
CA ILE A 27 -1.12 6.01 8.72
C ILE A 27 -0.35 4.96 9.53
N HIS A 28 0.97 4.96 9.42
CA HIS A 28 1.82 4.05 10.17
C HIS A 28 1.70 4.25 11.70
N SER A 29 1.68 5.50 12.18
CA SER A 29 1.47 5.79 13.60
C SER A 29 0.12 5.27 14.11
N LEU A 30 -0.94 5.33 13.29
CA LEU A 30 -2.23 4.75 13.64
C LEU A 30 -2.19 3.22 13.69
N ILE A 31 -1.46 2.58 12.78
CA ILE A 31 -1.26 1.12 12.77
C ILE A 31 -0.55 0.64 14.03
N LEU A 32 0.48 1.36 14.48
CA LEU A 32 1.27 0.95 15.66
C LEU A 32 0.70 1.45 16.99
N LYS A 33 -0.40 2.20 16.97
CA LYS A 33 -1.05 2.70 18.19
C LYS A 33 -1.45 1.52 19.08
N GLY A 34 -0.90 1.48 20.30
CA GLY A 34 -1.15 0.41 21.26
C GLY A 34 -0.35 -0.88 21.01
N ILE A 35 0.57 -0.87 20.04
CA ILE A 35 1.51 -1.96 19.76
C ILE A 35 2.93 -1.52 20.11
N ASP A 36 3.41 -0.45 19.44
CA ASP A 36 4.72 0.15 19.66
C ASP A 36 4.64 1.65 19.35
N THR A 37 4.32 2.43 20.38
CA THR A 37 4.11 3.88 20.24
C THR A 37 5.43 4.62 20.00
N ASP A 38 6.57 4.05 20.41
CA ASP A 38 7.88 4.69 20.30
C ASP A 38 8.41 4.63 18.86
N GLN A 39 8.04 3.59 18.11
CA GLN A 39 8.37 3.44 16.68
C GLN A 39 7.27 3.96 15.74
N ALA A 40 6.14 4.43 16.28
CA ALA A 40 5.00 4.92 15.52
C ALA A 40 5.37 6.08 14.58
N GLY A 41 5.36 5.82 13.28
CA GLY A 41 5.68 6.82 12.25
C GLY A 41 7.18 7.19 12.16
N ALA A 42 8.09 6.48 12.84
CA ALA A 42 9.52 6.74 12.79
C ALA A 42 10.22 5.76 11.84
N TYR A 43 11.07 6.27 10.93
CA TYR A 43 11.89 5.40 10.08
C TYR A 43 12.87 4.58 10.89
N ARG A 44 13.13 3.36 10.42
CA ARG A 44 14.18 2.52 10.99
C ARG A 44 15.55 3.19 10.81
N ARG A 45 16.42 2.98 11.79
CA ARG A 45 17.78 3.55 11.82
C ARG A 45 18.87 2.49 11.60
N GLN A 46 18.46 1.34 11.12
CA GLN A 46 19.32 0.18 10.88
C GLN A 46 18.84 -0.56 9.64
N ASP A 47 19.75 -1.27 9.00
CA ASP A 47 19.41 -2.19 7.93
C ASP A 47 18.74 -3.45 8.46
N VAL A 48 17.86 -4.01 7.64
CA VAL A 48 17.05 -5.18 7.97
C VAL A 48 17.04 -6.14 6.79
N VAL A 49 16.87 -7.42 7.09
CA VAL A 49 16.65 -8.47 6.09
C VAL A 49 15.23 -8.99 6.29
N ILE A 50 14.48 -9.09 5.19
CA ILE A 50 13.08 -9.54 5.25
C ILE A 50 13.06 -11.05 5.03
N THR A 51 12.57 -11.79 6.01
CA THR A 51 12.45 -13.25 5.90
C THR A 51 11.54 -13.62 4.73
N GLY A 52 12.04 -14.45 3.83
CA GLY A 52 11.32 -14.90 2.63
C GLY A 52 11.45 -13.97 1.42
N ALA A 53 12.15 -12.83 1.54
CA ALA A 53 12.54 -12.03 0.38
C ALA A 53 13.91 -12.51 -0.14
N SER A 54 14.02 -12.63 -1.46
CA SER A 54 15.24 -12.99 -2.19
C SER A 54 16.10 -11.77 -2.55
N HIS A 55 15.67 -10.57 -2.14
CA HIS A 55 16.31 -9.29 -2.44
C HIS A 55 16.46 -8.44 -1.18
N SER A 56 17.42 -7.50 -1.19
CA SER A 56 17.59 -6.52 -0.12
C SER A 56 16.65 -5.33 -0.28
N VAL A 57 16.16 -4.80 0.83
CA VAL A 57 15.40 -3.55 0.88
C VAL A 57 16.32 -2.33 0.90
N THR A 58 15.76 -1.13 0.75
CA THR A 58 16.47 0.15 0.78
C THR A 58 17.40 0.27 2.00
N PRO A 59 18.68 0.67 1.89
CA PRO A 59 19.50 0.97 3.06
C PRO A 59 18.89 2.08 3.92
N HIS A 60 19.00 2.01 5.25
CA HIS A 60 18.25 2.92 6.14
C HIS A 60 18.56 4.41 5.92
N LEU A 61 19.78 4.72 5.46
CA LEU A 61 20.20 6.09 5.12
C LEU A 61 19.52 6.65 3.86
N LYS A 62 18.98 5.79 2.99
CA LYS A 62 18.34 6.14 1.72
C LYS A 62 16.82 6.16 1.77
N ILE A 63 16.22 5.79 2.91
CA ILE A 63 14.74 5.68 3.04
C ILE A 63 14.03 6.97 2.63
N ALA A 64 14.53 8.12 3.06
CA ALA A 64 13.91 9.41 2.75
C ALA A 64 13.95 9.70 1.24
N ASP A 65 15.10 9.50 0.61
CA ASP A 65 15.30 9.74 -0.83
C ASP A 65 14.42 8.80 -1.68
N ASP A 66 14.39 7.51 -1.34
CA ASP A 66 13.60 6.51 -2.07
C ASP A 66 12.09 6.73 -1.90
N LEU A 67 11.64 7.19 -0.71
CA LEU A 67 10.25 7.59 -0.51
C LEU A 67 9.90 8.85 -1.30
N GLU A 68 10.80 9.83 -1.38
CA GLU A 68 10.59 11.02 -2.21
C GLU A 68 10.49 10.64 -3.69
N GLU A 69 11.32 9.71 -4.17
CA GLU A 69 11.24 9.17 -5.52
C GLU A 69 9.94 8.41 -5.76
N LEU A 70 9.51 7.58 -4.82
CA LEU A 70 8.21 6.91 -4.88
C LEU A 70 7.08 7.92 -5.02
N MET A 71 7.11 9.01 -4.24
CA MET A 71 6.10 10.05 -4.31
C MET A 71 6.10 10.79 -5.65
N ARG A 72 7.28 11.08 -6.21
CA ARG A 72 7.40 11.68 -7.55
C ARG A 72 6.85 10.75 -8.63
N TRP A 73 7.22 9.47 -8.59
CA TRP A 73 6.69 8.45 -9.50
C TRP A 73 5.17 8.40 -9.42
N TYR A 74 4.63 8.37 -8.20
CA TYR A 74 3.20 8.26 -7.96
C TYR A 74 2.43 9.46 -8.52
N THR A 75 2.86 10.68 -8.20
CA THR A 75 2.26 11.90 -8.75
C THR A 75 2.31 11.90 -10.28
N SER A 76 3.46 11.55 -10.87
CA SER A 76 3.60 11.46 -12.32
C SER A 76 2.67 10.40 -12.93
N ALA A 77 2.49 9.26 -12.28
CA ALA A 77 1.61 8.19 -12.76
C ALA A 77 0.15 8.65 -12.85
N LEU A 78 -0.30 9.42 -11.86
CA LEU A 78 -1.66 9.98 -11.80
C LEU A 78 -1.89 11.10 -12.82
N GLU A 79 -0.96 12.04 -12.92
CA GLU A 79 -1.11 13.21 -13.79
C GLU A 79 -1.04 12.84 -15.28
N ASN A 80 -0.21 11.87 -15.63
CA ASN A 80 0.04 11.49 -17.01
C ASN A 80 -0.78 10.26 -17.46
N ASN A 81 -1.72 9.79 -16.63
CA ASN A 81 -2.54 8.61 -16.88
C ASN A 81 -1.71 7.38 -17.35
N LYS A 82 -0.57 7.14 -16.69
CA LYS A 82 0.46 6.16 -17.12
C LYS A 82 0.13 4.70 -16.78
N GLY A 83 -1.13 4.36 -16.58
CA GLY A 83 -1.58 3.01 -16.24
C GLY A 83 -3.00 2.99 -15.71
N HIS A 84 -3.57 1.80 -15.62
CA HIS A 84 -4.87 1.59 -15.00
C HIS A 84 -4.76 1.78 -13.48
N SER A 85 -5.78 2.32 -12.80
CA SER A 85 -5.69 2.65 -11.36
C SER A 85 -5.37 1.45 -10.46
N ILE A 86 -5.82 0.25 -10.84
CA ILE A 86 -5.45 -1.01 -10.15
C ILE A 86 -3.95 -1.29 -10.26
N GLU A 87 -3.34 -1.02 -11.42
CA GLU A 87 -1.90 -1.18 -11.61
C GLU A 87 -1.12 -0.20 -10.73
N ILE A 88 -1.55 1.07 -10.72
CA ILE A 88 -0.96 2.12 -9.88
C ILE A 88 -1.04 1.72 -8.41
N ALA A 89 -2.18 1.17 -7.95
CA ALA A 89 -2.38 0.73 -6.58
C ALA A 89 -1.44 -0.42 -6.19
N ALA A 90 -1.33 -1.43 -7.06
CA ALA A 90 -0.47 -2.59 -6.83
C ALA A 90 1.02 -2.19 -6.83
N ILE A 91 1.44 -1.35 -7.78
CA ILE A 91 2.83 -0.90 -7.87
C ILE A 91 3.20 0.01 -6.69
N LEU A 92 2.31 0.94 -6.29
CA LEU A 92 2.52 1.78 -5.10
C LEU A 92 2.78 0.93 -3.86
N HIS A 93 1.94 -0.09 -3.65
CA HIS A 93 2.07 -1.04 -2.56
C HIS A 93 3.41 -1.78 -2.61
N SER A 94 3.74 -2.39 -3.75
CA SER A 94 4.98 -3.15 -3.91
C SER A 94 6.21 -2.29 -3.67
N LYS A 95 6.29 -1.10 -4.30
CA LYS A 95 7.43 -0.19 -4.15
C LYS A 95 7.59 0.26 -2.70
N PHE A 96 6.50 0.62 -2.02
CA PHE A 96 6.55 1.00 -0.61
C PHE A 96 7.07 -0.14 0.29
N VAL A 97 6.59 -1.36 0.08
CA VAL A 97 7.03 -2.54 0.88
C VAL A 97 8.49 -2.88 0.62
N ASN A 98 8.98 -2.67 -0.60
CA ASN A 98 10.38 -2.88 -0.98
C ASN A 98 11.32 -1.81 -0.39
N ILE A 99 10.84 -0.56 -0.21
CA ILE A 99 11.59 0.46 0.55
C ILE A 99 11.68 0.06 2.03
N HIS A 100 10.60 -0.50 2.57
CA HIS A 100 10.53 -1.01 3.94
C HIS A 100 10.98 0.03 5.00
N PRO A 101 10.33 1.20 5.05
CA PRO A 101 10.84 2.35 5.81
C PRO A 101 10.79 2.19 7.34
N PHE A 102 9.95 1.30 7.85
CA PHE A 102 9.71 1.11 9.29
C PHE A 102 10.31 -0.20 9.81
N LEU A 103 10.49 -0.34 11.14
CA LEU A 103 10.94 -1.61 11.74
C LEU A 103 9.86 -2.71 11.70
N ASP A 104 8.59 -2.33 11.86
CA ASP A 104 7.41 -3.18 11.72
C ASP A 104 6.30 -2.37 11.03
N GLY A 105 5.19 -2.99 10.64
CA GLY A 105 4.02 -2.29 10.12
C GLY A 105 4.06 -2.01 8.62
N ASN A 106 5.16 -2.33 7.92
CA ASN A 106 5.31 -2.07 6.49
C ASN A 106 4.24 -2.76 5.64
N GLY A 107 3.99 -4.05 5.82
CA GLY A 107 2.96 -4.76 5.06
C GLY A 107 1.54 -4.24 5.32
N ARG A 108 1.24 -3.84 6.57
CA ARG A 108 -0.06 -3.24 6.94
C ARG A 108 -0.23 -1.86 6.28
N THR A 109 0.81 -1.04 6.34
CA THR A 109 0.83 0.28 5.71
C THR A 109 0.72 0.16 4.19
N GLY A 110 1.48 -0.74 3.56
CA GLY A 110 1.44 -0.97 2.12
C GLY A 110 0.05 -1.37 1.60
N ARG A 111 -0.66 -2.26 2.31
CA ARG A 111 -2.06 -2.61 1.96
C ARG A 111 -3.03 -1.45 2.14
N LEU A 112 -2.82 -0.58 3.14
CA LEU A 112 -3.62 0.63 3.28
C LEU A 112 -3.33 1.64 2.16
N LEU A 113 -2.08 1.76 1.71
CA LEU A 113 -1.73 2.60 0.56
C LEU A 113 -2.32 2.08 -0.75
N MET A 114 -2.32 0.75 -0.94
CA MET A 114 -3.02 0.10 -2.05
C MET A 114 -4.51 0.48 -2.06
N ASN A 115 -5.19 0.29 -0.92
CA ASN A 115 -6.62 0.58 -0.82
C ASN A 115 -6.91 2.09 -0.86
N PHE A 116 -5.98 2.94 -0.41
CA PHE A 116 -6.08 4.39 -0.56
C PHE A 116 -6.15 4.78 -2.05
N GLU A 117 -5.29 4.21 -2.89
CA GLU A 117 -5.36 4.42 -4.35
C GLU A 117 -6.69 3.93 -4.92
N LEU A 118 -7.04 2.66 -4.67
CA LEU A 118 -8.27 2.05 -5.22
C LEU A 118 -9.49 2.91 -4.89
N MET A 119 -9.64 3.29 -3.61
CA MET A 119 -10.76 4.08 -3.15
C MET A 119 -10.75 5.51 -3.72
N ARG A 120 -9.58 6.13 -3.91
CA ARG A 120 -9.49 7.43 -4.57
C ARG A 120 -9.95 7.35 -6.02
N ALA A 121 -9.59 6.26 -6.71
CA ALA A 121 -9.98 6.01 -8.10
C ALA A 121 -11.42 5.48 -8.26
N GLY A 122 -12.17 5.30 -7.16
CA GLY A 122 -13.57 4.85 -7.19
C GLY A 122 -13.76 3.32 -7.17
N TYR A 123 -12.69 2.56 -7.00
CA TYR A 123 -12.73 1.10 -6.86
C TYR A 123 -13.04 0.68 -5.42
N LEU A 124 -13.52 -0.55 -5.26
CA LEU A 124 -13.74 -1.12 -3.93
C LEU A 124 -12.39 -1.47 -3.27
N PRO A 125 -12.26 -1.29 -1.94
CA PRO A 125 -11.09 -1.76 -1.23
C PRO A 125 -11.04 -3.29 -1.25
N VAL A 126 -9.85 -3.84 -1.41
CA VAL A 126 -9.63 -5.29 -1.48
C VAL A 126 -8.97 -5.81 -0.21
N ILE A 127 -9.19 -7.10 0.07
CA ILE A 127 -8.62 -7.81 1.22
C ILE A 127 -7.87 -9.03 0.70
N ILE A 128 -6.56 -9.03 0.89
CA ILE A 128 -5.72 -10.21 0.66
C ILE A 128 -5.99 -11.20 1.79
N GLN A 129 -6.56 -12.35 1.46
CA GLN A 129 -6.94 -13.37 2.44
C GLN A 129 -5.70 -14.05 3.02
N VAL A 130 -5.83 -14.56 4.25
CA VAL A 130 -4.75 -15.28 4.93
C VAL A 130 -4.31 -16.52 4.12
N ASP A 131 -5.26 -17.18 3.46
CA ASP A 131 -5.01 -18.37 2.64
C ASP A 131 -4.18 -18.06 1.38
N ASP A 132 -4.22 -16.81 0.88
CA ASP A 132 -3.42 -16.36 -0.27
C ASP A 132 -2.08 -15.74 0.13
N ARG A 133 -1.71 -15.78 1.42
CA ARG A 133 -0.48 -15.15 1.94
C ARG A 133 0.78 -15.59 1.20
N GLN A 134 0.89 -16.87 0.85
CA GLN A 134 2.05 -17.40 0.14
C GLN A 134 2.17 -16.76 -1.25
N LYS A 135 1.10 -16.82 -2.06
CA LYS A 135 1.05 -16.20 -3.39
C LYS A 135 1.34 -14.70 -3.33
N TYR A 136 0.84 -14.03 -2.29
CA TYR A 136 1.07 -12.61 -2.08
C TYR A 136 2.54 -12.30 -1.85
N TYR A 137 3.24 -13.11 -1.04
CA TYR A 137 4.67 -12.94 -0.83
C TYR A 137 5.50 -13.28 -2.06
N GLU A 138 5.13 -14.34 -2.79
CA GLU A 138 5.76 -14.67 -4.08
C GLU A 138 5.62 -13.52 -5.08
N ALA A 139 4.44 -12.90 -5.17
CA ALA A 139 4.21 -11.74 -6.04
C ALA A 139 5.06 -10.52 -5.63
N LEU A 140 5.18 -10.25 -4.33
CA LEU A 140 6.04 -9.15 -3.84
C LEU A 140 7.53 -9.42 -4.10
N ASP A 141 8.00 -10.64 -3.87
CA ASP A 141 9.39 -10.99 -4.10
C ASP A 141 9.74 -10.97 -5.59
N HIS A 142 8.85 -11.50 -6.44
CA HIS A 142 8.99 -11.43 -7.89
C HIS A 142 9.10 -9.98 -8.37
N ALA A 143 8.25 -9.08 -7.86
CA ALA A 143 8.32 -7.66 -8.17
C ALA A 143 9.62 -7.00 -7.69
N GLY A 144 10.10 -7.37 -6.50
CA GLY A 144 11.36 -6.85 -5.96
C GLY A 144 12.61 -7.32 -6.69
N VAL A 145 12.62 -8.57 -7.19
CA VAL A 145 13.76 -9.16 -7.91
C VAL A 145 13.77 -8.74 -9.38
N ASN A 146 12.62 -8.81 -10.05
CA ASN A 146 12.55 -8.68 -11.51
C ASN A 146 12.02 -7.31 -11.97
N ASN A 147 11.59 -6.44 -11.05
CA ASN A 147 10.84 -5.22 -11.37
C ASN A 147 9.60 -5.48 -12.25
N ASP A 148 8.99 -6.65 -12.06
CA ASP A 148 7.79 -7.11 -12.75
C ASP A 148 6.65 -7.31 -11.74
N TYR A 149 5.65 -6.45 -11.85
CA TYR A 149 4.53 -6.33 -10.93
C TYR A 149 3.31 -7.15 -11.36
N THR A 150 3.37 -7.85 -12.49
CA THR A 150 2.22 -8.52 -13.14
C THR A 150 1.46 -9.42 -12.17
N MET A 151 2.17 -10.27 -11.41
CA MET A 151 1.55 -11.18 -10.43
C MET A 151 0.73 -10.45 -9.36
N LEU A 152 1.24 -9.30 -8.88
CA LEU A 152 0.54 -8.51 -7.86
C LEU A 152 -0.64 -7.75 -8.46
N ILE A 153 -0.48 -7.22 -9.68
CA ILE A 153 -1.55 -6.54 -10.42
C ILE A 153 -2.71 -7.51 -10.65
N ASP A 154 -2.44 -8.71 -11.17
CA ASP A 154 -3.45 -9.74 -11.43
C ASP A 154 -4.17 -10.18 -10.15
N MET A 155 -3.44 -10.32 -9.04
CA MET A 155 -4.02 -10.62 -7.75
C MET A 155 -4.97 -9.51 -7.29
N VAL A 156 -4.54 -8.24 -7.34
CA VAL A 156 -5.39 -7.11 -6.91
C VAL A 156 -6.61 -6.97 -7.80
N ALA A 157 -6.46 -7.12 -9.12
CA ALA A 157 -7.57 -7.10 -10.07
C ALA A 157 -8.59 -8.20 -9.77
N SER A 158 -8.13 -9.43 -9.55
CA SER A 158 -9.00 -10.57 -9.22
C SER A 158 -9.76 -10.36 -7.90
N LEU A 159 -9.09 -9.79 -6.90
CA LEU A 159 -9.72 -9.48 -5.62
C LEU A 159 -10.76 -8.34 -5.75
N GLU A 160 -10.51 -7.37 -6.62
CA GLU A 160 -11.44 -6.25 -6.88
C GLU A 160 -12.70 -6.75 -7.58
N VAL A 161 -12.55 -7.58 -8.62
CA VAL A 161 -13.67 -8.25 -9.29
C VAL A 161 -14.51 -9.04 -8.29
N GLY A 162 -13.87 -9.86 -7.45
CA GLY A 162 -14.59 -10.63 -6.43
C GLY A 162 -15.26 -9.75 -5.35
N ALA A 163 -14.72 -8.56 -5.08
CA ALA A 163 -15.37 -7.59 -4.19
C ALA A 163 -16.60 -6.96 -4.86
N LEU A 164 -16.51 -6.66 -6.15
CA LEU A 164 -17.59 -6.09 -6.95
C LEU A 164 -18.74 -7.09 -7.13
N GLU A 165 -18.46 -8.35 -7.45
CA GLU A 165 -19.46 -9.41 -7.56
C GLU A 165 -20.27 -9.55 -6.26
N LYS A 166 -19.59 -9.63 -5.11
CA LYS A 166 -20.24 -9.67 -3.78
C LYS A 166 -21.07 -8.41 -3.50
N TYR A 167 -20.62 -7.25 -3.97
CA TYR A 167 -21.36 -6.01 -3.81
C TYR A 167 -22.64 -6.01 -4.66
N LEU A 168 -22.57 -6.53 -5.88
CA LEU A 168 -23.71 -6.66 -6.80
C LEU A 168 -24.74 -7.68 -6.30
N GLU A 169 -24.32 -8.76 -5.63
CA GLU A 169 -25.22 -9.74 -5.00
C GLU A 169 -26.10 -9.15 -3.88
N LEU A 170 -25.70 -7.99 -3.32
CA LEU A 170 -26.43 -7.30 -2.25
C LEU A 170 -27.42 -6.25 -2.75
N LEU A 171 -27.45 -5.97 -4.05
CA LEU A 171 -28.36 -5.02 -4.70
C LEU A 171 -29.60 -5.74 -5.26
#